data_AF-A0A379UYA8-F1
#
_entry.id   AF-A0A379UYA8-F1
#
_cell.length_a   1.000
_cell.length_b   1.000
_cell.length_c   1.000
_cell.angle_alpha   90.00
_cell.angle_beta   90.00
_cell.angle_gamma   90.00
#
_symmetry.space_group_name_H-M   'P 1'
#
loop_
_entity.id
_entity.type
_entity.pdbx_description
1 polymer ?
#
loop_
_entity_poly.entity_id
_entity_poly.type
_entity_poly.pdbx_seq_one_letter_code
_entity_poly.pdbx_strand_id
1 'polypeptide(L)'
;MLLWTGGKWIEGLPAGLKQLSAPVFLGISAIGWFTLVLALLMAWLLAKTAFGRNFYATGDNLQGARQLGVRTEMVRIMAFSLNGGMAALAGIVLPRRLASFPIKPARGWK
;
A
#
# COMPACT_ATOMS: atom_id res chain seq x y z
N MET A 1 -33.61 4.08 -7.31
CA MET A 1 -32.52 4.54 -6.42
C MET A 1 -31.87 5.85 -6.89
N LEU A 2 -31.37 5.99 -8.14
CA LEU A 2 -30.76 7.24 -8.63
C LEU A 2 -31.68 8.47 -8.65
N LEU A 3 -32.98 8.28 -8.92
CA LEU A 3 -33.97 9.37 -8.95
C LEU A 3 -34.30 9.91 -7.54
N TRP A 4 -34.08 9.10 -6.49
CA TRP A 4 -34.37 9.48 -5.11
C TRP A 4 -33.16 10.10 -4.41
N THR A 5 -31.95 9.73 -4.82
CA THR A 5 -30.69 10.28 -4.27
C THR A 5 -30.24 11.59 -4.92
N GLY A 6 -31.02 12.16 -5.85
CA GLY A 6 -30.73 13.44 -6.50
C GLY A 6 -29.41 13.46 -7.29
N GLY A 7 -28.85 12.30 -7.65
CA GLY A 7 -27.55 12.20 -8.31
C GLY A 7 -26.38 12.80 -7.51
N LYS A 8 -26.60 13.17 -6.24
CA LYS A 8 -25.55 13.68 -5.37
C LYS A 8 -24.74 12.50 -4.88
N TRP A 9 -23.58 12.34 -5.51
CA TRP A 9 -22.52 11.46 -5.04
C TRP A 9 -22.12 11.85 -3.61
N ILE A 10 -21.54 10.91 -2.87
CA ILE A 10 -21.08 11.10 -1.50
C ILE A 10 -19.97 12.18 -1.49
N GLU A 11 -20.37 13.44 -1.48
CA GLU A 11 -19.48 14.60 -1.31
C GLU A 11 -19.13 14.83 0.16
N GLY A 12 -19.85 14.13 1.05
CA GLY A 12 -19.69 14.14 2.51
C GLY A 12 -18.58 13.23 3.01
N LEU A 13 -17.42 13.17 2.34
CA LEU A 13 -16.22 12.73 3.05
C LEU A 13 -15.86 13.84 4.05
N PRO A 14 -15.67 13.53 5.35
CA PRO A 14 -15.31 14.53 6.34
C PRO A 14 -14.07 15.29 5.87
N ALA A 15 -14.00 16.59 6.15
CA ALA A 15 -12.97 17.48 5.61
C ALA A 15 -11.54 16.94 5.81
N GLY A 16 -11.27 16.23 6.91
CA GLY A 16 -9.99 15.56 7.16
C GLY A 16 -9.65 14.44 6.16
N LEU A 17 -10.64 13.68 5.68
CA LEU A 17 -10.45 12.69 4.61
C LEU A 17 -10.28 13.35 3.24
N LYS A 18 -10.90 14.51 2.98
CA LYS A 18 -10.63 15.27 1.75
C LYS A 18 -9.23 15.90 1.75
N GLN A 19 -8.76 16.44 2.87
CA GLN A 19 -7.43 17.06 2.99
C GLN A 19 -6.28 16.06 2.86
N LEU A 20 -6.39 14.83 3.40
CA LEU A 20 -5.38 13.80 3.12
C LEU A 20 -5.28 13.45 1.61
N SER A 21 -6.35 13.69 0.83
CA SER A 21 -6.40 13.39 -0.62
C SER A 21 -5.86 14.53 -1.46
N ALA A 22 -5.83 15.75 -0.91
CA ALA A 22 -5.36 16.91 -1.64
C ALA A 22 -3.88 16.69 -2.00
N PRO A 23 -3.46 16.98 -3.25
CA PRO A 23 -2.06 16.92 -3.62
C PRO A 23 -1.31 17.94 -2.74
N VAL A 24 -0.38 17.44 -1.92
CA VAL A 24 0.37 18.28 -0.98
C VAL A 24 1.60 18.86 -1.68
N PHE A 25 2.27 18.05 -2.50
CA PHE A 25 3.50 18.44 -3.19
C PHE A 25 3.68 17.62 -4.49
N LEU A 26 4.05 18.28 -5.60
CA LEU A 26 4.32 17.64 -6.91
C LEU A 26 3.16 16.82 -7.52
N GLY A 27 1.91 17.09 -7.13
CA GLY A 27 0.75 16.31 -7.59
C GLY A 27 0.58 14.96 -6.88
N ILE A 28 1.38 14.69 -5.84
CA ILE A 28 1.32 13.47 -5.03
C ILE A 28 0.56 13.79 -3.73
N SER A 29 -0.45 12.97 -3.40
CA SER A 29 -1.20 13.05 -2.14
C SER A 29 -0.30 12.68 -0.94
N ALA A 30 -0.64 13.16 0.26
CA ALA A 30 0.07 12.82 1.51
C ALA A 30 0.30 11.30 1.69
N ILE A 31 -0.66 10.48 1.23
CA ILE A 31 -0.56 9.02 1.25
C ILE A 31 0.52 8.51 0.30
N GLY A 32 0.64 9.11 -0.89
CA GLY A 32 1.68 8.74 -1.85
C GLY A 32 3.07 8.97 -1.29
N TRP A 33 3.27 10.11 -0.61
CA TRP A 33 4.51 10.39 0.12
C TRP A 33 4.76 9.40 1.26
N PHE A 34 3.74 9.08 2.06
CA PHE A 34 3.86 8.06 3.10
C PHE A 34 4.27 6.69 2.54
N THR A 35 3.66 6.25 1.44
CA THR A 35 4.02 4.98 0.79
C THR A 35 5.44 4.99 0.22
N LEU A 36 5.90 6.11 -0.34
CA LEU A 36 7.26 6.29 -0.84
C LEU A 36 8.28 6.18 0.29
N VAL A 37 8.04 6.90 1.40
CA VAL A 37 8.90 6.85 2.58
C VAL A 37 8.95 5.44 3.16
N LEU A 38 7.80 4.76 3.28
CA LEU A 38 7.73 3.38 3.76
C LEU A 38 8.49 2.40 2.86
N ALA A 39 8.36 2.55 1.54
CA ALA A 39 9.08 1.72 0.57
C ALA A 39 10.60 1.93 0.67
N LEU A 40 11.06 3.18 0.81
CA LEU A 40 12.47 3.50 0.99
C LEU A 40 13.01 2.93 2.30
N LEU A 41 12.24 3.04 3.39
CA LEU A 41 12.57 2.46 4.69
C LEU A 41 12.72 0.95 4.60
N MET A 42 11.80 0.25 3.93
CA MET A 42 11.89 -1.20 3.76
C MET A 42 13.05 -1.60 2.85
N ALA A 43 13.31 -0.87 1.77
CA ALA A 43 14.46 -1.11 0.91
C ALA A 43 15.78 -0.95 1.70
N TRP A 44 15.87 0.10 2.52
CA TRP A 44 17.03 0.31 3.39
C TRP A 44 17.16 -0.78 4.46
N LEU A 45 16.05 -1.18 5.08
CA LEU A 45 16.02 -2.27 6.05
C LEU A 45 16.56 -3.55 5.41
N LEU A 46 16.08 -3.91 4.22
CA LEU A 46 16.55 -5.11 3.51
C LEU A 46 18.01 -4.99 3.02
N ALA A 47 18.47 -3.80 2.63
CA ALA A 47 19.82 -3.61 2.11
C ALA A 47 20.90 -3.53 3.20
N LYS A 48 20.60 -2.91 4.34
CA LYS A 48 21.61 -2.58 5.37
C LYS A 48 21.50 -3.36 6.68
N THR A 49 20.42 -4.12 6.92
CA THR A 49 20.26 -4.82 8.21
C THR A 49 20.67 -6.30 8.15
N ALA A 50 21.02 -6.85 9.31
CA ALA A 50 21.27 -8.28 9.48
C ALA A 50 20.07 -9.15 9.07
N PHE A 51 18.85 -8.62 9.23
CA PHE A 51 17.62 -9.28 8.77
C PHE A 51 17.63 -9.47 7.25
N GLY A 52 17.96 -8.41 6.49
CA GLY A 52 18.04 -8.48 5.04
C GLY A 52 19.10 -9.46 4.53
N ARG A 53 20.27 -9.49 5.18
CA ARG A 53 21.34 -10.44 4.86
C ARG A 53 20.91 -11.89 5.08
N ASN A 54 20.20 -12.16 6.17
CA ASN A 54 19.61 -13.47 6.45
C ASN A 54 18.50 -13.81 5.46
N PHE A 55 17.72 -12.83 5.02
CA PHE A 55 16.68 -12.99 4.00
C PHE A 55 17.28 -13.39 2.64
N TYR A 56 18.32 -12.70 2.17
CA TYR A 56 19.03 -13.07 0.95
C TYR A 56 19.68 -14.45 1.04
N ALA A 57 20.37 -14.77 2.15
CA ALA A 57 20.98 -16.08 2.34
C ALA A 57 19.93 -17.22 2.37
N THR A 58 18.77 -16.98 2.99
CA THR A 58 17.66 -17.93 3.01
C THR A 58 17.04 -18.14 1.62
N GLY A 59 17.01 -17.09 0.80
CA GLY A 59 16.50 -17.14 -0.58
C GLY A 59 17.45 -17.82 -1.57
N ASP A 60 18.76 -17.73 -1.35
CA ASP A 60 19.78 -18.37 -2.19
C ASP A 60 19.86 -19.88 -1.94
N ASN A 61 20.13 -20.31 -0.70
CA ASN A 61 20.14 -21.72 -0.34
C ASN A 61 19.62 -21.96 1.08
N LEU A 62 18.41 -22.52 1.17
CA LEU A 62 17.75 -22.80 2.45
C LEU A 62 18.56 -23.77 3.33
N GLN A 63 19.17 -24.79 2.72
CA GLN A 63 19.92 -25.83 3.44
C GLN A 63 21.26 -25.27 3.92
N GLY A 64 21.94 -24.48 3.07
CA GLY A 64 23.17 -23.77 3.44
C GLY A 64 22.95 -22.72 4.53
N ALA A 65 21.88 -21.94 4.45
CA ALA A 65 21.53 -20.95 5.47
C ALA A 65 21.28 -21.60 6.85
N ARG A 66 20.61 -22.76 6.89
CA ARG A 66 20.40 -23.52 8.14
C ARG A 66 21.71 -24.03 8.73
N GLN A 67 22.63 -24.51 7.89
CA GLN A 67 23.96 -24.96 8.33
C GLN A 67 24.80 -23.81 8.90
N LEU A 68 24.59 -22.58 8.42
CA LEU A 68 25.21 -21.35 8.95
C LEU A 68 24.53 -20.82 10.23
N GLY A 69 23.57 -21.55 10.81
CA GLY A 69 22.86 -21.15 12.01
C GLY A 69 21.79 -20.07 11.82
N VAL A 70 21.43 -19.75 10.57
CA VAL A 70 20.35 -18.80 10.28
C VAL A 70 19.01 -19.46 10.61
N ARG A 71 18.19 -18.80 11.43
CA ARG A 71 16.81 -19.22 11.73
C ARG A 71 15.88 -18.96 10.54
N THR A 72 16.03 -19.74 9.47
CA THR A 72 15.31 -19.57 8.19
C THR A 72 13.80 -19.52 8.34
N GLU A 73 13.24 -20.23 9.32
CA GLU A 73 11.81 -20.28 9.57
C GLU A 73 11.26 -18.94 10.06
N MET A 74 11.96 -18.30 10.99
CA MET A 74 11.59 -16.97 11.50
C MET A 74 11.74 -15.89 10.41
N VAL A 75 12.78 -16.01 9.58
CA VAL A 75 13.00 -15.12 8.43
C VAL A 75 11.85 -15.21 7.43
N ARG A 76 11.36 -16.42 7.14
CA ARG A 76 10.19 -16.62 6.26
C ARG A 76 8.92 -16.04 6.86
N ILE A 77 8.64 -16.29 8.13
CA ILE A 77 7.46 -15.74 8.82
C ILE A 77 7.47 -14.22 8.74
N MET A 78 8.59 -13.58 9.11
CA MET A 78 8.74 -12.13 9.05
C MET A 78 8.57 -11.59 7.63
N ALA A 79 9.12 -12.25 6.62
CA ALA A 79 8.98 -11.84 5.22
C ALA A 79 7.52 -11.86 4.75
N PHE A 80 6.78 -12.92 5.05
CA PHE A 80 5.36 -13.00 4.72
C PHE A 80 4.51 -12.00 5.51
N SER A 81 4.81 -11.80 6.80
CA SER A 81 4.13 -10.80 7.63
C SER A 81 4.36 -9.38 7.12
N LEU A 82 5.60 -9.03 6.73
CA LEU A 82 5.92 -7.72 6.16
C LEU A 82 5.18 -7.51 4.83
N ASN A 83 5.18 -8.52 3.95
CA ASN A 83 4.45 -8.44 2.69
C ASN A 83 2.93 -8.26 2.91
N GLY A 84 2.35 -9.05 3.82
CA GLY A 84 0.94 -8.92 4.19
C GLY A 84 0.61 -7.55 4.78
N GLY A 85 1.49 -6.99 5.61
CA GLY A 85 1.36 -5.63 6.15
C GLY A 85 1.37 -4.57 5.05
N MET A 86 2.25 -4.69 4.07
CA MET A 86 2.29 -3.79 2.91
C MET A 86 1.04 -3.92 2.05
N ALA A 87 0.55 -5.14 1.81
CA ALA A 87 -0.68 -5.39 1.06
C ALA A 87 -1.91 -4.81 1.76
N ALA A 88 -2.01 -4.94 3.08
CA ALA A 88 -3.09 -4.35 3.88
C ALA A 88 -3.07 -2.81 3.79
N LEU A 89 -1.90 -2.20 3.90
CA LEU A 89 -1.72 -0.75 3.74
C LEU A 89 -2.12 -0.29 2.32
N ALA A 90 -1.72 -1.02 1.28
CA ALA A 90 -2.11 -0.74 -0.10
C ALA A 90 -3.63 -0.86 -0.30
N GLY A 91 -4.27 -1.85 0.34
CA GLY A 91 -5.72 -2.06 0.31
C GLY A 91 -6.51 -0.89 0.90
N ILE A 92 -6.03 -0.24 1.95
CA ILE A 92 -6.67 0.95 2.54
C ILE A 92 -6.69 2.14 1.54
N VAL A 93 -5.73 2.20 0.62
CA VAL A 93 -5.63 3.27 -0.37
C VAL A 93 -6.55 3.05 -1.58
N LEU A 94 -6.87 1.80 -1.92
CA LEU A 94 -7.61 1.43 -3.14
C LEU A 94 -9.03 2.02 -3.24
N PRO A 95 -9.89 2.02 -2.18
CA PRO A 95 -11.24 2.59 -2.24
C PRO A 95 -11.25 4.08 -2.61
N ARG A 96 -10.16 4.79 -2.28
CA ARG A 96 -10.00 6.23 -2.51
C ARG A 96 -9.80 6.59 -3.99
N ARG A 97 -9.15 5.70 -4.75
CA ARG A 97 -9.00 5.82 -6.21
C ARG A 97 -10.32 5.56 -6.92
N LEU A 98 -11.08 4.56 -6.47
CA LEU A 98 -12.39 4.24 -7.06
C LEU A 98 -13.39 5.41 -6.93
N ALA A 99 -13.37 6.14 -5.81
CA ALA A 99 -14.16 7.35 -5.64
C ALA A 99 -13.79 8.50 -6.61
N SER A 100 -12.60 8.44 -7.23
CA SER A 100 -12.09 9.47 -8.15
C SER A 100 -12.47 9.22 -9.61
N PHE A 101 -13.04 8.05 -9.94
CA PHE A 101 -13.57 7.76 -11.28
C PHE A 101 -15.08 7.94 -11.28
N PRO A 102 -15.61 9.15 -11.53
CA PRO A 102 -17.03 9.30 -11.77
C PRO A 102 -17.36 8.52 -13.04
N ILE A 103 -18.09 7.41 -12.91
CA ILE A 103 -18.80 6.77 -14.03
C ILE A 103 -19.82 7.81 -14.48
N LYS A 104 -19.46 8.62 -15.49
CA LYS A 104 -20.40 9.55 -16.11
C LYS A 104 -21.49 8.70 -16.75
N PRO A 105 -22.75 8.78 -16.29
CA PRO A 105 -23.83 8.12 -17.02
C PRO A 105 -23.91 8.78 -18.40
N ALA A 106 -23.91 7.97 -19.45
CA ALA A 106 -24.10 8.42 -20.83
C ALA A 106 -25.47 9.12 -20.94
N ARG A 107 -25.48 10.44 -20.80
CA ARG A 107 -26.67 11.26 -20.96
C ARG A 107 -26.75 11.65 -22.43
N GLY A 108 -27.58 10.95 -23.20
CA GLY A 108 -27.73 11.25 -24.61
C GLY A 108 -28.85 10.52 -25.31
N TRP A 109 -30.05 10.43 -24.72
CA TRP A 109 -31.28 10.05 -25.44
C TRP A 109 -32.43 10.89 -24.86
N LYS A 110 -32.53 12.14 -25.32
CA LYS A 110 -33.83 12.77 -25.53
C LYS A 110 -34.16 12.60 -27.01
#